data_AF-A0A3D2RFL2-F1
#
_entry.id   AF-A0A3D2RFL2-F1
#
_cell.length_a   1.000
_cell.length_b   1.000
_cell.length_c   1.000
_cell.angle_alpha   90.00
_cell.angle_beta   90.00
_cell.angle_gamma   90.00
#
_symmetry.space_group_name_H-M   'P 1'
#
loop_
_entity.id
_entity.type
_entity.pdbx_description
1 polymer ?
#
loop_
_entity_poly.entity_id
_entity_poly.type
_entity_poly.pdbx_seq_one_letter_code
_entity_poly.pdbx_strand_id
1 'polypeptide(L)'
;MSLRHVYLPLKDVNLRYDVGVLGNLVGEIIQEQAGKAVFEHVETTTRAAVHRREGDRSGKKTYAILIGTVHGISQGIQNTD
;
A
#
# COMPACT_ATOMS: atom_id res chain seq x y z
N MET A 1 -7.01 3.16 -20.10
CA MET A 1 -5.89 3.67 -19.28
C MET A 1 -4.80 2.61 -19.27
N SER A 2 -3.67 2.88 -19.96
CA SER A 2 -2.58 1.91 -20.14
C SER A 2 -1.72 1.80 -18.88
N LEU A 3 -1.50 0.58 -18.37
CA LEU A 3 -0.65 0.32 -17.22
C LEU A 3 0.82 0.43 -17.64
N ARG A 4 1.54 1.41 -17.10
CA ARG A 4 2.98 1.59 -17.36
C ARG A 4 3.75 0.45 -16.71
N HIS A 5 4.13 -0.54 -17.51
CA HIS A 5 5.04 -1.61 -17.09
C HIS A 5 6.41 -0.98 -16.81
N VAL A 6 6.84 -0.96 -15.55
CA VAL A 6 8.15 -0.42 -15.16
C VAL A 6 9.16 -1.56 -15.26
N TYR A 7 10.00 -1.52 -16.28
CA TYR A 7 11.15 -2.41 -16.38
C TYR A 7 12.23 -1.95 -15.40
N LEU A 8 12.59 -2.83 -14.45
CA LEU A 8 13.68 -2.60 -13.51
C LEU A 8 14.91 -3.35 -14.03
N PRO A 9 15.92 -2.65 -14.58
CA PRO A 9 17.15 -3.29 -15.03
C PRO A 9 17.90 -4.01 -13.89
N LEU A 10 18.70 -5.02 -14.23
CA LEU A 10 19.44 -5.87 -13.27
C LEU A 10 20.35 -5.07 -12.30
N LYS A 11 20.81 -3.89 -12.70
CA LYS A 11 21.59 -2.99 -11.83
C LYS A 11 20.78 -2.44 -10.64
N ASP A 12 19.45 -2.50 -10.70
CA ASP A 12 18.54 -2.01 -9.66
C ASP A 12 18.23 -3.09 -8.60
N VAL A 13 18.90 -4.25 -8.63
CA VAL A 13 18.72 -5.32 -7.62
C VAL A 13 19.08 -4.84 -6.22
N ASN A 14 20.18 -4.08 -6.07
CA ASN A 14 20.54 -3.49 -4.77
C ASN A 14 19.49 -2.47 -4.32
N LEU A 15 19.01 -1.64 -5.26
CA LEU A 15 17.95 -0.69 -4.96
C LEU A 15 16.67 -1.39 -4.50
N ARG A 16 16.31 -2.54 -5.10
CA ARG A 16 15.17 -3.37 -4.67
C ARG A 16 15.33 -3.91 -3.26
N TYR A 17 16.54 -4.31 -2.90
CA TYR A 17 16.85 -4.75 -1.55
C TYR A 17 16.69 -3.60 -0.55
N ASP A 18 17.30 -2.45 -0.85
CA ASP A 18 17.27 -1.27 0.01
C ASP A 18 15.83 -0.74 0.24
N VAL A 19 15.01 -0.67 -0.81
CA VAL A 19 13.59 -0.26 -0.66
C VAL A 19 12.77 -1.31 0.09
N GLY A 20 13.15 -2.59 0.03
CA GLY A 20 12.55 -3.65 0.84
C GLY A 20 12.85 -3.48 2.33
N VAL A 21 14.12 -3.20 2.66
CA VAL A 21 14.54 -2.88 4.03
C VAL A 21 13.82 -1.65 4.56
N LEU A 22 13.75 -0.58 3.75
CA LEU A 22 13.01 0.63 4.10
C LEU A 22 11.52 0.36 4.30
N GLY A 23 10.91 -0.46 3.43
CA GLY A 23 9.51 -0.86 3.54
C GLY A 23 9.20 -1.57 4.86
N ASN A 24 10.09 -2.47 5.30
CA ASN A 24 9.95 -3.16 6.58
C ASN A 24 10.02 -2.18 7.76
N LEU A 25 11.02 -1.29 7.77
CA LEU A 25 11.19 -0.29 8.84
C LEU A 25 9.97 0.65 8.93
N VAL A 26 9.47 1.11 7.78
CA VAL A 26 8.25 1.94 7.74
C VAL A 26 7.03 1.15 8.24
N GLY A 27 6.93 -0.13 7.90
CA GLY A 27 5.88 -1.02 8.40
C GLY A 27 5.90 -1.17 9.93
N GLU A 28 7.08 -1.38 10.51
CA GLU A 28 7.30 -1.42 11.96
C GLU A 28 6.85 -0.12 12.62
N ILE A 29 7.29 1.05 12.11
CA ILE A 29 6.90 2.36 12.64
C ILE A 29 5.39 2.60 12.54
N ILE A 30 4.75 2.24 11.41
CA ILE A 30 3.29 2.37 11.25
C ILE A 30 2.57 1.50 12.28
N GLN A 31 3.02 0.27 12.49
CA GLN A 31 2.42 -0.63 13.47
C GLN A 31 2.59 -0.11 14.90
N GLU A 32 3.74 0.45 15.23
CA GLU A 32 4.03 1.03 16.55
C GLU A 32 3.25 2.32 16.83
N GLN A 33 3.17 3.23 15.87
CA GLN A 33 2.62 4.57 16.08
C GLN A 33 1.12 4.68 15.76
N ALA A 34 0.64 3.93 14.77
CA ALA A 34 -0.75 3.97 14.31
C ALA A 34 -1.52 2.68 14.63
N GLY A 35 -0.84 1.66 15.15
CA GLY A 35 -1.44 0.41 15.59
C GLY A 35 -1.66 -0.60 14.45
N LYS A 36 -1.96 -1.84 14.86
CA LYS A 36 -2.11 -3.01 13.99
C LYS A 36 -3.21 -2.86 12.93
N ALA A 37 -4.33 -2.23 13.29
CA ALA A 37 -5.45 -2.03 12.36
C ALA A 37 -5.03 -1.17 11.15
N VAL A 38 -4.31 -0.07 11.38
CA VAL A 38 -3.83 0.81 10.30
C VAL A 38 -2.80 0.10 9.44
N PHE A 39 -1.86 -0.62 10.07
CA PHE A 39 -0.87 -1.43 9.36
C PHE A 39 -1.52 -2.46 8.42
N GLU A 40 -2.53 -3.20 8.89
CA GLU A 40 -3.25 -4.20 8.07
C GLU A 40 -3.96 -3.59 6.85
N HIS A 41 -4.48 -2.36 6.99
CA HIS A 41 -5.08 -1.61 5.88
C HIS A 41 -4.02 -1.21 4.85
N VAL A 42 -2.89 -0.66 5.30
CA VAL A 42 -1.77 -0.28 4.42
C VAL A 42 -1.27 -1.51 3.64
N GLU A 43 -1.02 -2.61 4.34
CA GLU A 43 -0.57 -3.87 3.75
C GLU A 43 -1.55 -4.45 2.73
N THR A 44 -2.85 -4.38 3.00
CA THR A 44 -3.89 -4.82 2.06
C THR A 44 -3.88 -3.98 0.79
N THR A 45 -3.65 -2.66 0.91
CA THR A 45 -3.50 -1.74 -0.22
C THR A 45 -2.28 -2.06 -1.06
N THR A 46 -1.13 -2.26 -0.39
CA THR A 46 0.14 -2.56 -1.03
C THR A 46 0.05 -3.85 -1.82
N ARG A 47 -0.49 -4.92 -1.22
CA ARG A 47 -0.74 -6.20 -1.92
C ARG A 47 -1.63 -6.03 -3.13
N ALA A 48 -2.76 -5.32 -3.01
CA ALA A 48 -3.66 -5.07 -4.14
C ALA A 48 -2.98 -4.28 -5.27
N ALA A 49 -2.11 -3.32 -4.93
CA ALA A 49 -1.34 -2.55 -5.90
C ALA A 49 -0.31 -3.43 -6.65
N VAL A 50 0.34 -4.37 -5.96
CA VAL A 50 1.28 -5.34 -6.55
C VAL A 50 0.55 -6.28 -7.50
N HIS A 51 -0.52 -6.94 -7.03
CA HIS A 51 -1.33 -7.85 -7.84
C HIS A 51 -1.84 -7.17 -9.13
N ARG A 52 -2.27 -5.91 -9.02
CA ARG A 52 -2.69 -5.12 -10.18
C ARG A 52 -1.56 -4.89 -11.19
N ARG A 53 -0.31 -4.65 -10.74
CA ARG A 53 0.85 -4.47 -11.62
C ARG A 53 1.19 -5.77 -12.35
N GLU A 54 0.98 -6.91 -11.70
CA GLU A 54 1.22 -8.25 -12.25
C GLU A 54 0.10 -8.73 -13.19
N GLY A 55 -0.93 -7.91 -13.43
CA GLY A 55 -2.00 -8.20 -14.38
C GLY A 55 -3.23 -8.89 -13.76
N ASP A 56 -3.23 -9.13 -12.44
CA ASP A 56 -4.40 -9.67 -11.75
C ASP A 56 -5.50 -8.59 -11.64
N ARG A 57 -6.66 -8.91 -12.21
CA ARG A 57 -7.84 -8.03 -12.22
C ARG A 57 -8.72 -8.20 -10.98
N SER A 58 -8.43 -9.18 -10.11
CA SER A 58 -9.17 -9.44 -8.87
C SER A 58 -9.03 -8.27 -7.86
N GLY A 59 -7.91 -7.57 -7.86
CA GLY A 59 -7.61 -6.44 -6.98
C GLY A 59 -8.44 -5.16 -7.23
N LYS A 60 -9.30 -5.14 -8.25
CA LYS A 60 -10.12 -3.96 -8.61
C LYS A 60 -11.21 -3.63 -7.59
N LYS A 61 -11.78 -4.63 -6.90
CA LYS A 61 -12.84 -4.39 -5.89
C LYS A 61 -12.27 -3.90 -4.56
N THR A 62 -11.11 -4.41 -4.14
CA THR A 62 -10.49 -4.09 -2.85
C THR A 62 -9.97 -2.65 -2.79
N TYR A 63 -9.43 -2.12 -3.89
CA TYR A 63 -8.84 -0.78 -3.92
C TYR A 63 -9.88 0.35 -3.78
N ALA A 64 -11.06 0.18 -4.38
CA ALA A 64 -12.14 1.17 -4.32
C ALA A 64 -12.78 1.24 -2.92
N ILE A 65 -12.98 0.07 -2.28
CA ILE A 65 -13.48 -0.01 -0.91
C ILE A 65 -12.48 0.64 0.04
N LEU A 66 -11.17 0.38 -0.15
CA LEU A 66 -10.15 0.81 0.79
C LEU A 66 -9.85 2.32 0.71
N ILE A 67 -9.88 2.94 -0.47
CA ILE A 67 -9.90 4.42 -0.57
C ILE A 67 -11.15 5.00 0.09
N GLY A 68 -12.32 4.37 -0.08
CA GLY A 68 -13.57 4.79 0.57
C GLY A 68 -13.48 4.71 2.10
N THR A 69 -12.87 3.66 2.65
CA THR A 69 -12.67 3.46 4.09
C THR A 69 -11.66 4.46 4.66
N VAL A 70 -10.51 4.67 4.00
CA VAL A 70 -9.52 5.68 4.44
C VAL A 70 -10.11 7.08 4.39
N HIS A 71 -10.87 7.41 3.34
CA HIS A 71 -11.58 8.69 3.26
C HIS A 71 -12.62 8.79 4.39
N GLY A 72 -13.43 7.76 4.64
CA GLY A 72 -14.41 7.72 5.73
C GLY A 72 -13.79 7.87 7.13
N ILE A 73 -12.65 7.24 7.39
CA ILE A 73 -11.90 7.39 8.65
C ILE A 73 -11.35 8.82 8.77
N SER A 74 -10.80 9.37 7.69
CA SER A 74 -10.28 10.75 7.67
C SER A 74 -11.36 11.81 7.87
N GLN A 75 -12.61 11.54 7.44
CA GLN A 75 -13.78 12.40 7.66
C GLN A 75 -14.40 12.21 9.07
N GLY A 76 -14.27 11.01 9.67
CA GLY A 76 -14.73 10.73 11.03
C GLY A 76 -13.86 11.36 12.13
N ILE A 77 -12.55 11.43 11.90
CA ILE A 77 -11.61 12.14 12.81
C ILE A 77 -11.82 13.66 12.77
N GLN A 78 -12.31 14.22 11.66
CA GLN A 78 -12.61 15.66 11.53
C GLN A 78 -13.95 16.09 12.15
N ASN A 79 -14.74 15.16 12.69
CA ASN A 79 -16.09 15.41 13.23
C ASN A 79 -16.21 15.10 14.74
N THR A 80 -15.09 14.89 15.43
CA THR A 80 -15.06 14.71 16.88
C THR A 80 -14.23 15.84 17.48
N ASP A 81 -14.95 16.89 17.92
CA ASP A 81 -14.55 18.14 18.59
C ASP A 81 -13.47 19.04 17.95
#